data_AF-A0AA41SBX7-F1
#
_entry.id   AF-A0AA41SBX7-F1
#
_cell.length_a   1.000
_cell.length_b   1.000
_cell.length_c   1.000
_cell.angle_alpha   90.00
_cell.angle_beta   90.00
_cell.angle_gamma   90.00
#
_symmetry.space_group_name_H-M   'P 1'
#
loop_
_entity.id
_entity.type
_entity.pdbx_description
1 polymer ?
#
loop_
_entity_poly.entity_id
_entity_poly.type
_entity_poly.pdbx_seq_one_letter_code
_entity_poly.pdbx_strand_id
1 'polypeptide(L)'
;SQMLPNKSLSCKMVEKRSSLSLEGFLCDYFLAGSPVIISNSMSHWPASNKWKDMDYLKRVAGGRTVPVEVALAEHVYRRISR
;
A
#
# COMPACT_ATOMS: atom_id res chain seq x y z
N SER A 1 26.15 12.81 -5.41
CA SER A 1 24.70 12.84 -5.64
C SER A 1 24.24 11.41 -5.85
N GLN A 2 23.33 10.90 -5.02
CA GLN A 2 22.83 9.53 -5.20
C GLN A 2 21.77 9.58 -6.31
N MET A 3 22.07 9.00 -7.46
CA MET A 3 21.13 8.97 -8.59
C MET A 3 20.00 7.99 -8.28
N LEU A 4 18.76 8.39 -8.59
CA LEU A 4 17.61 7.51 -8.46
C LEU A 4 17.76 6.29 -9.38
N PRO A 5 17.29 5.11 -8.96
CA PRO A 5 17.25 3.93 -9.81
C PRO A 5 16.60 4.22 -11.17
N ASN A 6 17.12 3.57 -12.21
CA ASN A 6 16.58 3.71 -13.56
C ASN A 6 15.09 3.34 -13.56
N LYS A 7 14.22 4.22 -14.09
CA LYS A 7 12.73 4.16 -14.05
C LYS A 7 12.03 4.67 -12.78
N SER A 8 12.72 5.30 -11.81
CA SER A 8 12.05 5.87 -10.61
C SER A 8 10.92 6.87 -10.89
N LEU A 9 10.89 7.49 -12.07
CA LEU A 9 9.83 8.42 -12.51
C LEU A 9 8.91 7.81 -13.58
N SER A 10 9.03 6.50 -13.86
CA SER A 10 8.19 5.84 -14.85
C SER A 10 6.80 5.61 -14.27
N CYS A 11 5.83 6.42 -14.69
CA CYS A 11 4.43 6.27 -14.31
C CYS A 11 3.77 5.24 -15.23
N LYS A 12 3.90 3.95 -14.91
CA LYS A 12 3.15 2.88 -15.57
C LYS A 12 1.89 2.60 -14.79
N MET A 13 0.76 2.51 -15.50
CA MET A 13 -0.49 2.06 -14.90
C MET A 13 -0.32 0.62 -14.41
N VAL A 14 -0.56 0.39 -13.12
CA VAL A 14 -0.54 -0.95 -12.53
C VAL A 14 -1.81 -1.68 -12.93
N GLU A 15 -1.67 -2.90 -13.46
CA GLU A 15 -2.81 -3.71 -13.87
C GLU A 15 -3.69 -4.07 -12.66
N LYS A 16 -5.01 -4.13 -12.87
CA LYS A 16 -6.00 -4.51 -11.86
C LYS A 16 -6.73 -5.78 -12.27
N ARG A 17 -6.71 -6.80 -11.41
CA ARG A 17 -7.34 -8.11 -11.66
C ARG A 17 -8.31 -8.47 -10.54
N SER A 18 -9.54 -8.82 -10.90
CA SER A 18 -10.47 -9.51 -10.01
C SER A 18 -10.32 -11.02 -10.19
N SER A 19 -10.46 -11.79 -9.10
CA SER A 19 -10.51 -13.26 -9.14
C SER A 19 -9.24 -13.93 -9.70
N LEU A 20 -8.07 -13.37 -9.39
CA LEU A 20 -6.79 -13.95 -9.76
C LEU A 20 -6.58 -15.30 -9.05
N SER A 21 -6.31 -16.36 -9.80
CA SER A 21 -5.92 -17.65 -9.20
C SER A 21 -4.52 -17.54 -8.60
N LEU A 22 -4.19 -18.44 -7.66
CA LEU A 22 -2.84 -18.50 -7.10
C LEU A 22 -1.78 -18.73 -8.19
N GLU A 23 -2.04 -19.66 -9.10
CA GLU A 23 -1.15 -19.96 -10.23
C GLU A 23 -0.96 -18.74 -11.14
N GLY A 24 -2.05 -18.06 -11.53
CA GLY A 24 -1.97 -16.86 -12.37
C GLY A 24 -1.21 -15.72 -11.68
N PHE A 25 -1.39 -15.56 -10.36
CA PHE A 25 -0.57 -14.61 -9.60
C PHE A 25 0.92 -14.97 -9.63
N LEU A 26 1.25 -16.25 -9.42
CA LEU A 26 2.63 -16.72 -9.37
C LEU A 26 3.33 -16.55 -10.72
N CYS A 27 2.71 -17.03 -11.80
CA CYS A 27 3.27 -17.03 -13.15
C CYS A 27 3.35 -15.61 -13.73
N ASP A 28 2.27 -14.83 -13.65
CA ASP A 28 2.16 -13.59 -14.42
C ASP A 28 2.77 -12.37 -13.70
N TYR A 29 2.85 -12.40 -12.36
CA TYR A 29 3.25 -11.22 -11.56
C TYR A 29 4.38 -11.49 -10.58
N PHE A 30 4.29 -12.55 -9.76
CA PHE A 30 5.27 -12.81 -8.71
C PHE A 30 6.65 -13.15 -9.29
N LEU A 31 6.73 -14.14 -10.19
CA LEU A 31 7.99 -14.53 -10.82
C LEU A 31 8.60 -13.40 -11.67
N ALA A 32 7.75 -12.60 -12.31
CA ALA A 32 8.17 -11.44 -13.09
C ALA A 32 8.53 -10.21 -12.24
N GLY A 33 8.34 -10.25 -10.91
CA GLY A 33 8.55 -9.11 -10.01
C GLY A 33 7.71 -7.88 -10.38
N SER A 34 6.54 -8.08 -10.99
CA SER A 34 5.70 -7.01 -11.53
C SER A 34 4.53 -6.70 -10.61
N PRO A 35 4.23 -5.41 -10.35
CA PRO A 35 3.14 -5.04 -9.44
C PRO A 35 1.78 -5.34 -10.07
N VAL A 36 0.81 -5.73 -9.24
CA VAL A 36 -0.60 -5.93 -9.62
C VAL A 36 -1.52 -5.54 -8.48
N ILE A 37 -2.67 -4.95 -8.81
CA ILE A 37 -3.76 -4.70 -7.85
C ILE A 37 -4.74 -5.86 -7.93
N ILE A 38 -4.84 -6.64 -6.85
CA ILE A 38 -5.85 -7.70 -6.73
C ILE A 38 -7.12 -7.11 -6.12
N SER A 39 -8.17 -6.99 -6.91
CA SER A 39 -9.44 -6.41 -6.48
C SER A 39 -10.39 -7.45 -5.90
N ASN A 40 -11.28 -7.00 -5.01
CA ASN A 40 -12.39 -7.75 -4.41
C ASN A 40 -12.01 -8.92 -3.47
N SER A 41 -10.74 -9.34 -3.40
CA SER A 41 -10.30 -10.46 -2.57
C SER A 41 -10.52 -10.26 -1.07
N MET A 42 -10.50 -9.01 -0.59
CA MET A 42 -10.70 -8.67 0.83
C MET A 42 -12.07 -8.02 1.10
N SER A 43 -12.99 -8.04 0.13
CA SER A 43 -14.29 -7.35 0.23
C SER A 43 -15.15 -7.83 1.41
N HIS A 44 -15.02 -9.10 1.77
CA HIS A 44 -15.74 -9.75 2.86
C HIS A 44 -15.08 -9.57 4.24
N TRP A 45 -13.91 -8.92 4.33
CA TRP A 45 -13.23 -8.76 5.61
C TRP A 45 -14.02 -7.82 6.54
N PRO A 46 -14.21 -8.19 7.82
CA PRO A 46 -14.89 -7.32 8.78
C PRO A 46 -14.21 -5.95 8.92
N ALA A 47 -12.90 -5.89 8.71
CA ALA A 47 -12.11 -4.66 8.72
C ALA A 47 -12.70 -3.57 7.81
N SER A 48 -13.19 -3.95 6.63
CA SER A 48 -13.77 -3.03 5.63
C SER A 48 -14.98 -2.25 6.14
N ASN A 49 -15.66 -2.76 7.17
CA ASN A 49 -16.81 -2.13 7.81
C ASN A 49 -16.51 -1.63 9.21
N LYS A 50 -15.83 -2.44 10.04
CA LYS A 50 -15.57 -2.13 11.45
C LYS A 50 -14.53 -1.03 11.65
N TRP A 51 -13.49 -0.96 10.82
CA TRP A 51 -12.38 -0.01 11.05
C TRP A 51 -12.70 1.42 10.60
N LYS A 52 -13.83 1.62 9.90
CA LYS A 52 -14.36 2.95 9.58
C LYS A 52 -14.89 3.67 10.84
N ASP A 53 -15.29 2.90 11.85
CA ASP A 53 -15.71 3.43 13.15
C ASP A 53 -14.47 3.69 14.02
N MET A 54 -14.18 4.96 14.26
CA MET A 54 -13.05 5.35 15.12
C MET A 54 -13.25 4.94 16.58
N ASP A 55 -14.49 4.84 17.06
CA ASP A 55 -14.77 4.40 18.42
C ASP A 55 -14.60 2.88 18.56
N TYR A 56 -14.82 2.11 17.49
CA TYR A 56 -14.38 0.72 17.42
C TYR A 56 -12.86 0.62 17.60
N LEU A 57 -12.06 1.39 16.86
CA LEU A 57 -10.60 1.36 16.96
C LEU A 57 -10.10 1.80 18.35
N LYS A 58 -10.63 2.89 18.91
CA LYS A 58 -10.31 3.33 20.28
C LYS A 58 -10.63 2.26 21.31
N ARG A 59 -11.78 1.58 21.18
CA ARG A 59 -12.20 0.52 22.12
C ARG A 59 -11.27 -0.69 22.08
N VAL A 60 -10.82 -1.13 20.91
CA VAL A 60 -10.00 -2.36 20.78
C VAL A 60 -8.50 -2.12 20.90
N ALA A 61 -8.03 -0.90 20.61
CA ALA A 61 -6.60 -0.59 20.51
C ALA A 61 -6.18 0.77 21.10
N GLY A 62 -7.10 1.59 21.61
CA GLY A 62 -6.79 2.96 22.08
C GLY A 62 -5.81 3.03 23.24
N GLY A 63 -5.71 1.99 24.07
CA GLY A 63 -4.73 1.90 25.15
C GLY A 63 -3.35 1.38 24.72
N ARG A 64 -3.10 1.13 23.44
CA ARG A 64 -1.83 0.57 22.96
C ARG A 64 -0.86 1.69 22.57
N THR A 65 0.39 1.58 23.03
CA THR A 65 1.47 2.44 22.57
C THR A 65 1.93 2.01 21.18
N VAL A 66 1.99 2.95 20.24
CA VAL A 66 2.46 2.72 18.87
C VAL A 66 3.49 3.77 18.48
N PRO A 67 4.47 3.43 17.61
CA PRO A 67 5.36 4.43 17.03
C PRO A 67 4.56 5.37 16.12
N VAL A 68 4.87 6.67 16.16
CA VAL A 68 4.27 7.70 15.30
C VAL A 68 5.39 8.38 14.52
N GLU A 69 5.34 8.26 13.20
CA GLU A 69 6.23 8.98 12.28
C GLU A 69 5.82 10.46 12.24
N VAL A 70 6.75 11.36 12.59
CA VAL A 70 6.54 12.82 12.51
C VAL A 70 7.47 13.39 11.44
N ALA A 71 6.89 13.91 10.36
CA ALA A 71 7.65 14.55 9.29
C ALA A 71 7.47 16.07 9.34
N LEU A 72 8.58 16.81 9.20
CA LEU A 72 8.55 18.25 8.99
C LEU A 72 8.27 18.56 7.51
N ALA A 73 7.45 19.57 7.24
CA ALA A 73 7.09 19.99 5.88
C ALA A 73 8.32 20.30 5.00
N GLU A 74 9.39 20.86 5.58
CA GLU A 74 10.64 21.13 4.87
C GLU A 74 11.37 19.87 4.38
N HIS A 75 11.28 18.78 5.16
CA HIS A 75 11.85 17.49 4.77
C HIS A 75 11.05 16.80 3.67
N VAL A 76 9.74 17.04 3.60
CA VAL A 76 8.89 16.58 2.49
C VAL A 76 9.22 17.34 1.21
N TYR A 77 9.36 18.66 1.28
CA TYR A 77 9.68 19.50 0.12
C TYR A 77 11.01 19.10 -0.53
N ARG A 78 12.08 18.92 0.25
CA ARG A 78 13.41 18.47 -0.27
C ARG A 78 13.39 17.11 -0.98
N ARG A 79 12.39 16.27 -0.70
CA ARG A 79 12.26 14.91 -1.26
C ARG A 79 11.47 14.89 -2.57
N ILE A 80 10.66 15.91 -2.84
CA ILE A 80 9.92 16.11 -4.09
C ILE A 80 10.76 16.89 -5.11
N SER A 81 11.67 17.75 -4.64
CA SER A 81 12.55 18.56 -5.51
C SER A 81 13.81 17.84 -6.02
N ARG A 82 13.98 16.55 -5.73
CA ARG A 82 15.12 15.71 -6.17
C ARG A 82 14.61 14.51 -6.95
#